data_AF-U5YGT6-F1
#
_entry.id   AF-U5YGT6-F1
#
_cell.length_a   1.000
_cell.length_b   1.000
_cell.length_c   1.000
_cell.angle_alpha   90.00
_cell.angle_beta   90.00
_cell.angle_gamma   90.00
#
_symmetry.space_group_name_H-M   'P 1'
#
loop_
_entity.id
_entity.type
_entity.pdbx_description
1 polymer ?
#
loop_
_entity_poly.entity_id
_entity_poly.type
_entity_poly.pdbx_seq_one_letter_code
_entity_poly.pdbx_strand_id
1 'polypeptide(L)'
;MIMAQYQISAITILTPFLFFIFLNAAACLCLSIGWDGLPLIHTGLIWLCIVLVTMQSTDRFYAADFEDGTLDLWLITGLFAKSLRVKLLSYWFFHMIGLLCCIPALQVFYNSSFSCTDYGMFGVGTLLFLCIGAIHSALLLGFKQTSINTTVCSILTLPTLLPALILCTSSCTDLSALLCLMGYCIFLYFVFAPFTRIIYKTCNTR
;
A
#
# COMPACT_ATOMS: atom_id res chain seq x y z
N MET A 1 5.73 -19.50 -19.28
CA MET A 1 4.85 -18.33 -19.47
C MET A 1 5.34 -17.06 -18.75
N ILE A 2 6.63 -16.96 -18.42
CA ILE A 2 7.25 -15.74 -17.81
C ILE A 2 7.43 -14.62 -18.87
N MET A 3 7.23 -14.94 -20.16
CA MET A 3 7.52 -14.06 -21.30
C MET A 3 6.31 -13.21 -21.76
N ALA A 4 5.08 -13.48 -21.32
CA ALA A 4 3.89 -12.74 -21.76
C ALA A 4 3.56 -11.53 -20.87
N GLN A 5 4.08 -11.46 -19.64
CA GLN A 5 4.00 -10.28 -18.78
C GLN A 5 5.04 -9.18 -19.13
N TYR A 6 5.92 -9.35 -20.12
CA TYR A 6 6.97 -8.36 -20.46
C TYR A 6 6.54 -7.30 -21.51
N GLN A 7 5.24 -7.12 -21.75
CA GLN A 7 4.70 -5.90 -22.37
C GLN A 7 4.12 -4.96 -21.31
N ILE A 8 4.75 -4.91 -20.13
CA ILE A 8 4.56 -3.80 -19.20
C ILE A 8 5.27 -2.62 -19.83
N SER A 9 4.54 -1.84 -20.62
CA SER A 9 5.02 -0.54 -21.09
C SER A 9 5.58 0.22 -19.91
N ALA A 10 6.76 0.83 -20.05
CA ALA A 10 7.43 1.58 -18.97
C ALA A 10 6.49 2.57 -18.27
N ILE A 11 5.49 3.07 -19.02
CA ILE A 11 4.36 3.86 -18.53
C ILE A 11 3.66 3.22 -17.32
N THR A 12 3.32 1.93 -17.34
CA THR A 12 2.55 1.28 -16.27
C THR A 12 3.32 1.26 -14.94
N ILE A 13 4.64 1.10 -14.99
CA ILE A 13 5.51 1.15 -13.80
C ILE A 13 5.64 2.59 -13.31
N LEU A 14 5.68 3.56 -14.24
CA LEU A 14 5.86 4.97 -13.92
C LEU A 14 4.58 5.66 -13.41
N THR A 15 3.40 5.17 -13.81
CA THR A 15 2.09 5.70 -13.43
C THR A 15 1.93 6.00 -11.93
N PRO A 16 2.18 5.07 -10.98
CA PRO A 16 1.99 5.34 -9.55
C PRO A 16 2.90 6.47 -9.04
N PHE A 17 4.13 6.57 -9.55
CA PHE A 17 5.07 7.63 -9.17
C PHE A 17 4.64 9.00 -9.70
N LEU A 18 4.20 9.07 -10.96
CA LEU A 18 3.67 10.30 -11.53
C LEU A 18 2.39 10.74 -10.82
N PHE A 19 1.51 9.79 -10.50
CA PHE A 19 0.30 10.05 -9.74
C PHE A 19 0.62 10.60 -8.34
N PHE A 20 1.62 10.01 -7.66
CA PHE A 20 2.07 10.49 -6.35
C PHE A 20 2.59 11.94 -6.38
N ILE A 21 3.45 12.26 -7.35
CA ILE A 21 4.01 13.62 -7.51
C ILE A 21 2.88 14.60 -7.86
N PHE A 22 2.01 14.22 -8.81
CA PHE A 22 0.89 15.03 -9.24
C PHE A 22 -0.07 15.35 -8.08
N LEU A 23 -0.45 14.35 -7.28
CA LEU A 23 -1.32 14.54 -6.12
C LEU A 23 -0.73 15.51 -5.10
N ASN A 24 0.56 15.36 -4.76
CA ASN A 24 1.22 16.25 -3.81
C ASN A 24 1.36 17.67 -4.36
N ALA A 25 1.74 17.82 -5.63
CA ALA A 25 1.85 19.12 -6.27
C ALA A 25 0.49 19.84 -6.33
N ALA A 26 -0.57 19.11 -6.73
CA ALA A 26 -1.93 19.64 -6.76
C ALA A 26 -2.42 20.04 -5.36
N ALA A 27 -2.22 19.19 -4.36
CA ALA A 27 -2.60 19.49 -2.97
C ALA A 27 -1.86 20.72 -2.44
N CYS A 28 -0.55 20.80 -2.66
CA CYS A 28 0.26 21.95 -2.28
C CYS A 28 -0.23 23.24 -2.95
N LEU A 29 -0.49 23.23 -4.25
CA LEU A 29 -0.97 24.40 -4.98
C LEU A 29 -2.36 24.84 -4.52
N CYS A 30 -3.29 23.90 -4.34
CA CYS A 30 -4.64 24.20 -3.88
C CYS A 30 -4.67 24.81 -2.48
N LEU A 31 -3.82 24.31 -1.57
CA LEU A 31 -3.83 24.72 -0.17
C LEU A 31 -2.93 25.92 0.11
N SER A 32 -1.94 26.20 -0.74
CA SER A 32 -1.09 27.39 -0.63
C SER A 32 -1.86 28.69 -0.93
N ILE A 33 -2.94 28.62 -1.71
CA ILE A 33 -3.74 29.77 -2.07
C ILE A 33 -4.62 30.19 -0.88
N GLY A 34 -4.15 31.19 -0.12
CA GLY A 34 -4.94 31.84 0.93
C GLY A 34 -4.98 31.12 2.27
N TRP A 35 -4.13 30.11 2.48
CA TRP A 35 -4.05 29.39 3.76
C TRP A 35 -2.59 29.15 4.19
N ASP A 36 -2.21 29.80 5.29
CA ASP A 36 -0.84 29.75 5.83
C ASP A 36 -0.55 28.47 6.66
N GLY A 37 -1.54 27.60 6.82
CA GLY A 37 -1.43 26.38 7.63
C GLY A 37 -0.75 25.19 6.94
N LEU A 38 -0.25 25.35 5.72
CA LEU A 38 0.39 24.28 4.95
C LEU A 38 1.50 23.53 5.72
N PRO A 39 2.37 24.21 6.50
CA PRO A 39 3.39 23.54 7.31
C PRO A 39 2.83 22.64 8.41
N LEU A 40 1.57 22.83 8.85
CA LEU A 40 0.98 21.98 9.90
C LEU A 40 0.43 20.66 9.36
N ILE A 41 0.01 20.61 8.09
CA ILE A 41 -0.68 19.43 7.53
C ILE A 41 0.12 18.69 6.45
N HIS A 42 1.30 19.19 6.06
CA HIS A 42 2.10 18.61 4.98
C HIS A 42 2.37 17.11 5.18
N THR A 43 2.71 16.68 6.40
CA THR A 43 2.89 15.27 6.74
C THR A 43 1.63 14.45 6.50
N GLY A 44 0.46 14.99 6.88
CA GLY A 44 -0.86 14.42 6.61
C GLY A 44 -1.14 14.23 5.12
N LEU A 45 -0.84 15.24 4.32
CA LEU A 45 -1.03 15.22 2.87
C LEU A 45 -0.15 14.18 2.19
N ILE A 46 1.12 14.08 2.60
CA ILE A 46 2.05 13.09 2.06
C ILE A 46 1.54 11.68 2.35
N TRP A 47 1.12 11.42 3.59
CA TRP A 47 0.55 10.13 3.98
C TRP A 47 -0.74 9.81 3.22
N LEU A 48 -1.60 10.80 2.98
CA LEU A 48 -2.82 10.63 2.20
C LEU A 48 -2.50 10.28 0.73
N CYS A 49 -1.52 10.97 0.12
CA CYS A 49 -1.06 10.67 -1.23
C CYS A 49 -0.45 9.26 -1.33
N ILE A 50 0.33 8.85 -0.32
CA ILE A 50 0.85 7.49 -0.21
C ILE A 50 -0.30 6.49 -0.22
N VAL A 51 -1.33 6.71 0.62
CA VAL A 51 -2.48 5.81 0.69
C VAL A 51 -3.17 5.67 -0.66
N LEU A 52 -3.44 6.76 -1.37
CA LEU A 52 -4.08 6.72 -2.68
C LEU A 52 -3.26 5.95 -3.73
N VAL A 53 -1.94 6.12 -3.72
CA VAL A 53 -1.04 5.39 -4.64
C VAL A 53 -0.98 3.91 -4.28
N THR A 54 -0.97 3.57 -2.98
CA THR A 54 -1.01 2.17 -2.54
C THR A 54 -2.32 1.49 -2.95
N MET A 55 -3.45 2.20 -2.88
CA MET A 55 -4.75 1.68 -3.33
C MET A 55 -4.70 1.30 -4.81
N GLN A 56 -4.27 2.21 -5.68
CA GLN A 56 -4.12 1.98 -7.13
C GLN A 56 -3.26 0.74 -7.45
N SER A 57 -2.26 0.49 -6.61
CA SER A 57 -1.24 -0.53 -6.83
C SER A 57 -1.72 -1.91 -6.34
N THR A 58 -2.52 -1.94 -5.27
CA THR A 58 -3.01 -3.17 -4.63
C THR A 58 -4.24 -3.81 -5.28
N ASP A 59 -4.97 -3.10 -6.16
CA ASP A 59 -6.24 -3.57 -6.74
C ASP A 59 -6.16 -4.94 -7.46
N ARG A 60 -5.00 -5.30 -8.02
CA ARG A 60 -4.80 -6.58 -8.73
C ARG A 60 -3.68 -7.44 -8.17
N PHE A 61 -3.32 -7.24 -6.90
CA PHE A 61 -2.14 -7.88 -6.29
C PHE A 61 -2.15 -9.41 -6.40
N TYR A 62 -3.31 -10.06 -6.17
CA TYR A 62 -3.47 -11.52 -6.28
C TYR A 62 -4.26 -11.99 -7.51
N ALA A 63 -4.91 -11.07 -8.23
CA ALA A 63 -5.83 -11.43 -9.32
C ALA A 63 -5.10 -12.18 -10.45
N ALA A 64 -3.90 -11.70 -10.84
CA ALA A 64 -3.10 -12.35 -11.87
C ALA A 64 -2.66 -13.77 -11.47
N ASP A 65 -2.17 -13.95 -10.24
CA ASP A 65 -1.74 -15.27 -9.76
C ASP A 65 -2.91 -16.26 -9.62
N PHE A 66 -4.11 -15.74 -9.37
CA PHE A 66 -5.34 -16.53 -9.28
C PHE A 66 -5.84 -16.97 -10.66
N GLU A 67 -5.80 -16.08 -11.65
CA GLU A 67 -6.15 -16.40 -13.04
C GLU A 67 -5.16 -17.38 -13.67
N ASP A 68 -3.87 -17.27 -13.34
CA ASP A 68 -2.80 -18.16 -13.82
C ASP A 68 -2.70 -19.50 -13.06
N GLY A 69 -3.51 -19.73 -12.02
CA GLY A 69 -3.46 -20.95 -11.18
C GLY A 69 -2.19 -21.09 -10.34
N THR A 70 -1.37 -20.04 -10.25
CA THR A 70 -0.13 -20.04 -9.45
C THR A 70 -0.43 -20.16 -7.95
N LEU A 71 -1.54 -19.58 -7.50
CA LEU A 71 -1.99 -19.74 -6.12
C LEU A 71 -2.27 -21.21 -5.79
N ASP A 72 -2.91 -21.96 -6.70
CA ASP A 72 -3.21 -23.38 -6.50
C ASP A 72 -1.94 -24.22 -6.42
N LEU A 73 -0.93 -23.90 -7.25
CA LEU A 73 0.38 -24.54 -7.19
C LEU A 73 1.09 -24.29 -5.84
N TRP A 74 1.01 -23.07 -5.31
CA TRP A 74 1.59 -22.75 -4.00
C TRP A 74 0.88 -23.45 -2.85
N LEU A 75 -0.41 -23.76 -3.00
CA LEU A 75 -1.20 -24.52 -2.03
C LEU A 75 -0.82 -25.99 -2.03
N ILE A 76 -0.72 -26.61 -3.22
CA ILE A 76 -0.33 -28.03 -3.38
C ILE A 76 1.09 -28.28 -2.85
N THR A 77 2.01 -27.35 -3.11
CA THR A 77 3.41 -27.47 -2.69
C THR A 77 3.65 -27.12 -1.20
N GLY A 78 2.64 -26.62 -0.49
CA GLY A 78 2.78 -26.17 0.90
C GLY A 78 3.66 -24.92 1.09
N LEU A 79 4.06 -24.25 -0.01
CA LEU A 79 4.94 -23.08 0.01
C LEU A 79 4.20 -21.75 0.11
N PHE A 80 2.87 -21.77 0.16
CA PHE A 80 2.00 -20.59 0.14
C PHE A 80 2.47 -19.44 1.04
N ALA A 81 2.65 -19.68 2.34
CA ALA A 81 3.06 -18.64 3.29
C ALA A 81 4.46 -18.08 3.02
N LYS A 82 5.37 -18.87 2.42
CA LYS A 82 6.72 -18.41 2.07
C LYS A 82 6.69 -17.57 0.80
N SER A 83 6.05 -18.07 -0.26
CA SER A 83 5.91 -17.36 -1.55
C SER A 83 5.18 -16.02 -1.37
N LEU A 84 4.15 -16.00 -0.53
CA LEU A 84 3.39 -14.80 -0.20
C LEU A 84 4.27 -13.70 0.41
N ARG A 85 5.07 -14.06 1.42
CA ARG A 85 5.98 -13.12 2.09
C ARG A 85 7.02 -12.57 1.12
N VAL A 86 7.60 -13.43 0.29
CA VAL A 86 8.59 -13.02 -0.71
C VAL A 86 7.94 -12.08 -1.74
N LYS A 87 6.74 -12.41 -2.23
CA LYS A 87 6.01 -11.54 -3.18
C LYS A 87 5.71 -10.17 -2.56
N LEU A 88 5.22 -10.14 -1.33
CA LEU A 88 4.93 -8.90 -0.60
C LEU A 88 6.20 -8.05 -0.42
N LEU A 89 7.31 -8.67 0.00
CA LEU A 89 8.57 -7.96 0.21
C LEU A 89 9.13 -7.42 -1.11
N SER A 90 9.14 -8.23 -2.17
CA SER A 90 9.59 -7.80 -3.49
C SER A 90 8.75 -6.62 -3.98
N TYR A 91 7.43 -6.74 -3.89
CA TYR A 91 6.52 -5.68 -4.29
C TYR A 91 6.75 -4.40 -3.50
N TRP A 92 6.89 -4.51 -2.18
CA TRP A 92 7.23 -3.39 -1.31
C TRP A 92 8.53 -2.72 -1.72
N PHE A 93 9.61 -3.49 -1.95
CA PHE A 93 10.90 -2.94 -2.34
C PHE A 93 10.82 -2.14 -3.63
N PHE A 94 10.16 -2.67 -4.67
CA PHE A 94 10.04 -1.97 -5.95
C PHE A 94 9.17 -0.72 -5.85
N HIS A 95 8.08 -0.79 -5.09
CA HIS A 95 7.16 0.33 -4.97
C HIS A 95 7.71 1.44 -4.05
N MET A 96 8.29 1.08 -2.91
CA MET A 96 8.77 2.05 -1.92
C MET A 96 10.04 2.74 -2.34
N ILE A 97 10.95 2.05 -3.02
CA ILE A 97 12.23 2.69 -3.35
C ILE A 97 12.00 3.85 -4.32
N GLY A 98 11.09 3.69 -5.29
CA GLY A 98 10.71 4.79 -6.17
C GLY A 98 9.97 5.91 -5.44
N LEU A 99 9.10 5.56 -4.49
CA LEU A 99 8.30 6.53 -3.73
C LEU A 99 9.17 7.36 -2.77
N LEU A 100 10.12 6.71 -2.09
CA LEU A 100 11.14 7.35 -1.25
C LEU A 100 12.06 8.26 -2.08
N CYS A 101 12.42 7.86 -3.30
CA CYS A 101 13.18 8.70 -4.23
C CYS A 101 12.42 9.98 -4.64
N CYS A 102 11.09 9.99 -4.57
CA CYS A 102 10.29 11.19 -4.85
C CYS A 102 10.22 12.17 -3.66
N ILE A 103 10.50 11.74 -2.44
CA ILE A 103 10.45 12.59 -1.22
C ILE A 103 11.32 13.86 -1.30
N PRO A 104 12.57 13.85 -1.80
CA PRO A 104 13.34 15.09 -1.92
C PRO A 104 12.64 16.13 -2.82
N ALA A 105 11.88 15.72 -3.83
CA ALA A 105 11.08 16.65 -4.63
C ALA A 105 9.93 17.25 -3.79
N LEU A 106 9.36 16.50 -2.84
CA LEU A 106 8.33 16.97 -1.92
C LEU A 106 8.84 18.02 -0.92
N GLN A 107 10.11 17.96 -0.53
CA GLN A 107 10.71 18.98 0.33
C GLN A 107 10.62 20.38 -0.30
N VAL A 108 10.78 20.47 -1.62
CA VAL A 108 10.64 21.71 -2.37
C VAL A 108 9.18 22.18 -2.43
N PHE A 109 8.24 21.26 -2.63
CA PHE A 109 6.81 21.60 -2.65
C PHE A 109 6.32 22.15 -1.31
N TYR A 110 6.64 21.47 -0.20
CA TYR A 110 6.13 21.84 1.12
C TYR A 110 7.06 22.76 1.92
N ASN A 111 8.21 23.15 1.38
CA ASN A 111 9.26 23.91 2.07
C ASN A 111 9.59 23.32 3.47
N SER A 112 9.72 21.99 3.54
CA SER A 112 9.94 21.24 4.78
C SER A 112 11.17 20.35 4.65
N SER A 113 11.92 20.20 5.75
CA SER A 113 13.06 19.29 5.83
C SER A 113 12.63 17.98 6.50
N PHE A 114 12.89 16.86 5.82
CA PHE A 114 12.67 15.53 6.39
C PHE A 114 13.97 14.97 6.95
N SER A 115 13.90 14.48 8.18
CA SER A 115 15.00 13.83 8.89
C SER A 115 15.12 12.35 8.49
N CYS A 116 16.25 11.70 8.78
CA CYS A 116 16.42 10.26 8.54
C CYS A 116 15.36 9.40 9.25
N THR A 117 14.86 9.85 10.40
CA THR A 117 13.78 9.16 11.11
C THR A 117 12.47 9.19 10.32
N ASP A 118 12.16 10.30 9.63
CA ASP A 118 10.95 10.43 8.81
C ASP A 118 10.98 9.47 7.61
N TYR A 119 12.13 9.32 6.96
CA TYR A 119 12.31 8.33 5.89
C TYR A 119 12.06 6.90 6.38
N GLY A 120 12.52 6.59 7.60
CA GLY A 120 12.24 5.32 8.25
C GLY A 120 10.73 5.12 8.50
N MET A 121 10.05 6.16 8.97
CA MET A 121 8.59 6.12 9.20
C MET A 121 7.81 5.93 7.92
N PHE A 122 8.17 6.63 6.83
CA PHE A 122 7.57 6.42 5.53
C PHE A 122 7.74 4.98 5.06
N GLY A 123 8.92 4.37 5.22
CA GLY A 123 9.14 2.96 4.91
C GLY A 123 8.22 2.02 5.69
N VAL A 124 8.09 2.22 7.00
CA VAL A 124 7.25 1.36 7.85
C VAL A 124 5.76 1.53 7.56
N GLY A 125 5.25 2.77 7.50
CA GLY A 125 3.83 3.01 7.28
C GLY A 125 3.38 2.65 5.87
N THR A 126 4.26 2.79 4.87
CA THR A 126 3.95 2.31 3.52
C THR A 126 3.92 0.77 3.45
N LEU A 127 4.79 0.06 4.20
CA LEU A 127 4.70 -1.40 4.36
C LEU A 127 3.37 -1.81 4.98
N LEU A 128 2.97 -1.06 6.00
CA LEU A 128 1.72 -1.28 6.70
C LEU A 128 0.51 -1.13 5.77
N PHE A 129 0.45 -0.08 4.95
CA PHE A 129 -0.64 0.08 3.97
C PHE A 129 -0.65 -1.02 2.91
N LEU A 130 0.53 -1.45 2.45
CA LEU A 130 0.63 -2.57 1.53
C LEU A 130 0.09 -3.86 2.15
N CYS A 131 0.42 -4.15 3.41
CA CYS A 131 -0.13 -5.29 4.14
C CYS A 131 -1.65 -5.22 4.24
N ILE A 132 -2.20 -4.05 4.57
CA ILE A 132 -3.65 -3.81 4.62
C ILE A 132 -4.26 -4.09 3.24
N GLY A 133 -3.75 -3.47 2.17
CA GLY A 133 -4.25 -3.68 0.80
C GLY A 133 -4.12 -5.14 0.32
N ALA A 134 -3.07 -5.85 0.74
CA ALA A 134 -2.92 -7.28 0.48
C ALA A 134 -4.01 -8.09 1.21
N ILE A 135 -4.32 -7.82 2.47
CA ILE A 135 -5.42 -8.49 3.18
C ILE A 135 -6.76 -8.24 2.47
N HIS A 136 -6.99 -7.00 2.03
CA HIS A 136 -8.22 -6.64 1.33
C HIS A 136 -8.31 -7.36 -0.02
N SER A 137 -7.31 -7.24 -0.90
CA SER A 137 -7.32 -7.96 -2.19
C SER A 137 -7.49 -9.48 -2.05
N ALA A 138 -6.98 -10.08 -0.97
CA ALA A 138 -7.19 -11.48 -0.64
C ALA A 138 -8.65 -11.84 -0.31
N LEU A 139 -9.39 -10.97 0.39
CA LEU A 139 -10.82 -11.16 0.71
C LEU A 139 -11.68 -11.29 -0.55
N LEU A 140 -11.38 -10.50 -1.58
CA LEU A 140 -12.21 -10.43 -2.77
C LEU A 140 -12.00 -11.61 -3.73
N LEU A 141 -10.92 -12.39 -3.59
CA LEU A 141 -10.70 -13.60 -4.39
C LEU A 141 -11.81 -14.64 -4.22
N GLY A 142 -12.46 -14.67 -3.04
CA GLY A 142 -13.54 -15.62 -2.74
C GLY A 142 -14.90 -15.28 -3.34
N PHE A 143 -15.09 -14.04 -3.80
CA PHE A 143 -16.33 -13.61 -4.42
C PHE A 143 -16.22 -13.83 -5.93
N LYS A 144 -17.12 -14.64 -6.51
CA LYS A 144 -17.14 -14.95 -7.96
C LYS A 144 -16.95 -13.65 -8.77
N GLN A 145 -15.94 -13.64 -9.65
CA GLN A 145 -15.61 -12.58 -10.62
C GLN A 145 -16.81 -12.29 -11.54
N THR A 146 -17.80 -11.57 -11.06
CA THR A 146 -18.65 -10.73 -11.90
C THR A 146 -18.03 -9.34 -11.91
N SER A 147 -18.07 -8.68 -13.07
CA SER A 147 -17.44 -7.40 -13.47
C SER A 147 -17.55 -6.20 -12.48
N ILE A 148 -18.24 -6.36 -11.35
CA ILE A 148 -18.59 -5.34 -10.35
C ILE A 148 -17.66 -5.38 -9.10
N ASN A 149 -16.83 -6.40 -8.91
CA ASN A 149 -16.12 -6.64 -7.64
C ASN A 149 -14.97 -5.67 -7.29
N THR A 150 -14.47 -4.84 -8.21
CA THR A 150 -13.40 -3.88 -7.88
C THR A 150 -13.88 -2.74 -6.98
N THR A 151 -15.18 -2.38 -7.01
CA THR A 151 -15.71 -1.26 -6.21
C THR A 151 -15.85 -1.57 -4.72
N VAL A 152 -16.02 -2.85 -4.35
CA VAL A 152 -16.16 -3.30 -2.96
C VAL A 152 -14.82 -3.28 -2.23
N CYS A 153 -13.71 -3.49 -2.95
CA CYS A 153 -12.37 -3.44 -2.36
C CYS A 153 -12.07 -2.04 -1.81
N SER A 154 -12.30 -1.01 -2.61
CA SER A 154 -12.00 0.37 -2.23
C SER A 154 -12.83 0.83 -1.02
N ILE A 155 -14.12 0.43 -0.98
CA ILE A 155 -15.05 0.84 0.09
C ILE A 155 -14.72 0.17 1.43
N LEU A 156 -14.19 -1.05 1.42
CA LEU A 156 -13.75 -1.77 2.62
C LEU A 156 -12.38 -1.30 3.10
N THR A 157 -11.49 -0.96 2.16
CA THR A 157 -10.10 -0.61 2.50
C THR A 157 -10.00 0.79 3.09
N LEU A 158 -10.79 1.75 2.61
CA LEU A 158 -10.77 3.13 3.07
C LEU A 158 -10.96 3.31 4.60
N PRO A 159 -11.98 2.73 5.25
CA PRO A 159 -12.17 2.86 6.70
C PRO A 159 -11.05 2.20 7.51
N THR A 160 -10.41 1.14 6.98
CA THR A 160 -9.29 0.48 7.65
C THR A 160 -7.98 1.27 7.52
N LEU A 161 -7.82 2.02 6.44
CA LEU A 161 -6.65 2.86 6.19
C LEU A 161 -6.66 4.16 7.03
N LEU A 162 -7.83 4.69 7.38
CA LEU A 162 -7.94 5.93 8.18
C LEU A 162 -7.21 5.86 9.53
N PRO A 163 -7.42 4.85 10.40
CA PRO A 163 -6.69 4.72 11.66
C PRO A 163 -5.18 4.61 11.45
N ALA A 164 -4.77 3.83 10.45
CA ALA A 164 -3.37 3.65 10.09
C ALA A 164 -2.73 4.97 9.64
N LEU A 165 -3.45 5.73 8.79
CA LEU A 165 -3.04 7.06 8.33
C LEU A 165 -2.80 7.99 9.52
N ILE A 166 -3.76 8.09 10.44
CA ILE A 166 -3.68 8.97 11.61
C ILE A 166 -2.43 8.62 12.44
N LEU A 167 -2.23 7.34 12.76
CA LEU A 167 -1.07 6.89 13.54
C LEU A 167 0.26 7.20 12.84
N CYS A 168 0.34 6.98 11.53
CA CYS A 168 1.54 7.30 10.74
C CYS A 168 1.82 8.81 10.70
N THR A 169 0.78 9.64 10.63
CA THR A 169 0.95 11.10 10.65
C THR A 169 1.45 11.59 12.00
N SER A 170 0.90 11.07 13.09
CA SER A 170 1.27 11.45 14.44
C SER A 170 2.61 10.86 14.89
N SER A 171 3.06 9.74 14.31
CA SER A 171 4.34 9.12 14.69
C SER A 171 5.57 9.95 14.26
N CYS A 172 5.40 10.91 13.35
CA CYS A 172 6.45 11.86 12.99
C CYS A 172 6.68 12.93 14.06
N THR A 173 5.67 13.20 14.91
CA THR A 173 5.75 14.24 15.96
C THR A 173 5.87 13.65 17.36
N ASP A 174 5.19 12.54 17.62
CA ASP A 174 4.99 12.01 18.98
C ASP A 174 5.47 10.56 19.12
N LEU A 175 6.29 10.32 20.16
CA LEU A 175 6.78 8.98 20.50
C LEU A 175 5.66 8.01 20.94
N SER A 176 4.61 8.53 21.59
CA SER A 176 3.45 7.72 21.98
C SER A 176 2.71 7.17 20.77
N ALA A 177 2.54 7.98 19.72
CA ALA A 177 1.95 7.56 18.46
C ALA A 177 2.81 6.51 17.76
N LEU A 178 4.14 6.61 17.86
CA LEU A 178 5.05 5.57 17.36
C LEU A 178 4.81 4.22 18.04
N LEU A 179 4.67 4.19 19.37
CA LEU A 179 4.37 2.98 20.13
C LEU A 179 3.02 2.37 19.71
N CYS A 180 2.01 3.22 19.52
CA CYS A 180 0.70 2.80 19.01
C CYS A 180 0.80 2.23 17.58
N LEU A 181 1.61 2.83 16.71
CA LEU A 181 1.87 2.34 15.36
C LEU A 181 2.54 0.96 15.39
N MET A 182 3.57 0.78 16.23
CA MET A 182 4.21 -0.52 16.42
C MET A 182 3.23 -1.59 16.91
N GLY A 183 2.35 -1.23 17.87
CA GLY A 183 1.26 -2.10 18.32
C GLY A 183 0.29 -2.47 17.19
N TYR A 184 -0.07 -1.50 16.35
CA TYR A 184 -0.95 -1.72 15.19
C TYR A 184 -0.30 -2.63 14.13
N CYS A 185 1.01 -2.50 13.89
CA CYS A 185 1.78 -3.42 13.04
C CYS A 185 1.71 -4.87 13.56
N ILE A 186 1.88 -5.07 14.87
CA ILE A 186 1.81 -6.40 15.50
C ILE A 186 0.41 -6.98 15.37
N PHE A 187 -0.63 -6.16 15.60
CA PHE A 187 -2.01 -6.57 15.41
C PHE A 187 -2.27 -7.03 13.98
N LEU A 188 -1.85 -6.25 12.97
CA LEU A 188 -1.99 -6.64 11.57
C LEU A 188 -1.22 -7.92 11.22
N TYR A 189 -0.02 -8.11 11.77
CA TYR A 189 0.72 -9.36 11.59
C TYR A 189 -0.06 -10.57 12.12
N PHE A 190 -0.69 -10.44 13.29
CA PHE A 190 -1.53 -11.49 13.86
C PHE A 190 -2.78 -11.75 13.03
N VAL A 191 -3.38 -10.71 12.44
CA VAL A 191 -4.53 -10.82 11.51
C VAL A 191 -4.13 -11.42 10.16
N PHE A 192 -2.90 -11.19 9.69
CA PHE A 192 -2.40 -11.73 8.43
C PHE A 192 -2.24 -13.26 8.46
N ALA A 193 -1.84 -13.82 9.61
CA ALA A 193 -1.64 -15.26 9.80
C ALA A 193 -2.89 -16.12 9.45
N PRO A 194 -4.10 -15.88 10.03
CA PRO A 194 -5.30 -16.63 9.67
C PRO A 194 -5.78 -16.34 8.24
N PHE A 195 -5.40 -15.19 7.67
CA PHE A 195 -5.83 -14.81 6.32
C PHE A 195 -5.29 -15.72 5.23
N THR A 196 -4.05 -16.19 5.38
CA THR A 196 -3.48 -17.21 4.49
C THR A 196 -4.34 -18.48 4.44
N ARG A 197 -5.03 -18.80 5.54
CA ARG A 197 -5.91 -19.96 5.68
C ARG A 197 -7.28 -19.74 5.00
N ILE A 198 -7.76 -18.50 4.94
CA ILE A 198 -9.01 -18.16 4.24
C ILE A 198 -8.80 -18.30 2.73
N ILE A 199 -7.72 -17.72 2.19
CA ILE A 199 -7.35 -17.85 0.76
C ILE A 199 -7.15 -19.33 0.38
N TYR A 200 -6.48 -20.08 1.26
CA TYR A 200 -6.32 -21.54 1.11
C TYR A 200 -7.67 -22.23 0.95
N LYS A 201 -8.66 -21.88 1.80
CA LYS A 201 -9.97 -22.53 1.81
C LYS A 201 -10.79 -22.19 0.57
N THR A 202 -10.75 -20.94 0.09
CA THR A 202 -11.46 -20.52 -1.14
C THR A 202 -10.88 -21.15 -2.39
N CYS A 203 -9.55 -21.31 -2.47
CA CYS A 203 -8.91 -21.98 -3.60
C CYS A 203 -9.14 -23.50 -3.57
N ASN A 204 -9.08 -24.14 -2.39
CA ASN A 204 -9.28 -25.59 -2.23
C ASN A 204 -10.74 -26.06 -2.43
N THR A 205 -11.72 -25.14 -2.49
CA THR A 205 -13.12 -25.46 -2.78
C THR A 205 -13.48 -25.43 -4.28
N ARG A 206 -12.51 -25.17 -5.16
CA ARG A 206 -12.61 -25.38 -6.61
C ARG A 206 -12.19 -26.79 -6.97
#